data_AF-A0A8H2ZTZ0-F1
#
_entry.id   AF-A0A8H2ZTZ0-F1
#
_cell.length_a   1.000
_cell.length_b   1.000
_cell.length_c   1.000
_cell.angle_alpha   90.00
_cell.angle_beta   90.00
_cell.angle_gamma   90.00
#
_symmetry.space_group_name_H-M   'P 1'
#
loop_
_entity.id
_entity.type
_entity.pdbx_description
1 polymer ?
#
loop_
_entity_poly.entity_id
_entity_poly.type
_entity_poly.pdbx_seq_one_letter_code
_entity_poly.pdbx_strand_id
1 'polypeptide(L)'
;MSEEARRASGNVPLAMVLGTFINGILAFGFVIAVLYSMGSLENAVESPTGTNALMSTGIIVRFYALFSILASMTRLIWAFARDNGLPFSRFFAKISPTHKIPLRALCLATTIVLLLSLINIASTTLSTRLYLSSPRNVSILYLTHYPSLLLQIHSASLQNCATI
;
A
#
# COMPACT_ATOMS: atom_id res chain seq x y z
N MET A 1 13.95 -8.51 3.12
CA MET A 1 12.86 -9.49 3.40
C MET A 1 13.15 -10.86 2.81
N SER A 2 13.69 -10.97 1.58
CA SER A 2 14.04 -12.28 1.01
C SER A 2 15.22 -12.98 1.68
N GLU A 3 16.14 -12.25 2.35
CA GLU A 3 17.34 -12.86 2.97
C GLU A 3 17.06 -13.56 4.32
N GLU A 4 16.03 -13.13 5.04
CA GLU A 4 15.60 -13.73 6.33
C GLU A 4 14.50 -14.78 6.16
N ALA A 5 13.92 -14.89 4.96
CA ALA A 5 12.91 -15.90 4.66
C ALA A 5 13.59 -17.24 4.33
N ARG A 6 13.49 -18.22 5.23
CA ARG A 6 13.79 -19.63 4.92
C ARG A 6 13.00 -20.02 3.65
N ARG A 7 13.72 -20.36 2.57
CA ARG A 7 13.19 -20.57 1.19
C ARG A 7 12.54 -19.32 0.56
N ALA A 8 13.38 -18.35 0.23
CA ALA A 8 13.01 -17.08 -0.41
C ALA A 8 12.28 -17.22 -1.75
N SER A 9 12.62 -18.21 -2.58
CA SER A 9 12.05 -18.32 -3.95
C SER A 9 10.58 -18.73 -3.98
N GLY A 10 10.09 -19.47 -2.97
CA GLY A 10 8.70 -19.94 -2.90
C GLY A 10 7.82 -19.19 -1.90
N ASN A 11 8.37 -18.78 -0.76
CA ASN A 11 7.57 -18.15 0.29
C ASN A 11 7.27 -16.67 0.03
N VAL A 12 8.13 -15.96 -0.70
CA VAL A 12 7.93 -14.53 -1.04
C VAL A 12 6.68 -14.32 -1.90
N PRO A 13 6.45 -15.05 -3.01
CA PRO A 13 5.24 -14.87 -3.82
C PRO A 13 3.97 -15.31 -3.06
N LEU A 14 4.02 -16.41 -2.29
CA LEU A 14 2.89 -16.84 -1.46
C LEU A 14 2.53 -15.79 -0.40
N ALA A 15 3.53 -15.19 0.24
CA ALA A 15 3.30 -14.13 1.22
C ALA A 15 2.68 -12.87 0.60
N MET A 16 3.05 -12.50 -0.63
CA MET A 16 2.43 -11.39 -1.36
C MET A 16 0.95 -11.66 -1.69
N VAL A 17 0.63 -12.85 -2.19
CA VAL A 17 -0.75 -13.23 -2.53
C VAL A 17 -1.60 -13.34 -1.27
N LEU A 18 -1.11 -14.04 -0.25
CA LEU A 18 -1.81 -14.21 1.04
C LEU A 18 -2.03 -12.87 1.73
N GLY A 19 -1.04 -11.98 1.71
CA GLY A 19 -1.15 -10.64 2.27
C GLY A 19 -2.25 -9.81 1.59
N THR A 20 -2.37 -9.90 0.27
CA THR A 20 -3.41 -9.20 -0.50
C THR A 20 -4.80 -9.75 -0.19
N PHE A 21 -4.94 -11.09 -0.07
CA PHE A 21 -6.19 -11.73 0.32
C PHE A 21 -6.63 -11.32 1.74
N ILE A 22 -5.72 -11.35 2.71
CA ILE A 22 -6.01 -10.96 4.09
C ILE A 22 -6.41 -9.48 4.15
N ASN A 23 -5.71 -8.60 3.42
CA ASN A 23 -6.04 -7.18 3.39
C ASN A 23 -7.40 -6.93 2.73
N GLY A 24 -7.75 -7.68 1.67
CA GLY A 24 -9.06 -7.62 1.03
C GLY A 24 -10.20 -8.03 1.95
N ILE A 25 -10.05 -9.12 2.71
CA ILE A 25 -11.04 -9.59 3.69
C ILE A 25 -11.21 -8.55 4.82
N LEU A 26 -10.10 -8.01 5.35
CA LEU A 26 -10.16 -6.96 6.36
C LEU A 26 -10.86 -5.70 5.85
N ALA A 27 -10.54 -5.26 4.62
CA ALA A 27 -11.15 -4.09 4.01
C ALA A 27 -12.66 -4.29 3.79
N PHE A 28 -13.07 -5.48 3.35
CA PHE A 28 -14.48 -5.82 3.18
C PHE A 28 -15.23 -5.82 4.51
N GLY A 29 -14.66 -6.43 5.55
CA GLY A 29 -15.23 -6.39 6.90
C GLY A 29 -15.32 -4.97 7.47
N PHE A 30 -14.31 -4.14 7.20
CA PHE A 30 -14.31 -2.73 7.61
C PHE A 30 -15.42 -1.93 6.92
N VAL A 31 -15.63 -2.12 5.61
CA VAL A 31 -16.71 -1.46 4.87
C VAL A 31 -18.08 -1.85 5.41
N ILE A 32 -18.30 -3.13 5.74
CA ILE A 32 -19.55 -3.60 6.36
C ILE A 32 -19.77 -2.94 7.73
N ALA A 33 -18.73 -2.86 8.56
CA ALA A 33 -18.81 -2.22 9.87
C ALA A 33 -19.15 -0.72 9.76
N VAL A 34 -18.57 -0.02 8.79
CA VAL A 34 -18.87 1.39 8.51
C VAL A 34 -20.30 1.56 7.99
N LEU A 35 -20.75 0.71 7.06
CA LEU A 35 -22.13 0.73 6.54
C LEU A 35 -23.16 0.52 7.66
N TYR A 36 -22.87 -0.35 8.63
CA TYR A 36 -23.75 -0.58 9.78
C TYR A 36 -23.71 0.59 10.79
N SER A 37 -22.58 1.27 10.90
CA SER A 37 -22.41 2.43 11.80
C SER A 37 -23.02 3.72 11.23
N MET A 38 -23.25 3.81 9.92
CA MET A 38 -23.85 4.96 9.21
C MET A 38 -25.39 4.94 9.21
N GLY A 39 -26.05 4.56 10.31
CA GLY A 39 -27.52 4.59 10.43
C GLY A 39 -28.17 5.90 9.92
N SER A 40 -29.43 5.81 9.46
CA SER A 40 -30.21 6.82 8.71
C SER A 40 -29.56 8.20 8.53
N LEU A 41 -28.91 8.40 7.37
CA LEU A 41 -28.26 9.67 7.01
C LEU A 41 -29.24 10.84 6.99
N GLU A 42 -30.51 10.60 6.64
CA GLU A 42 -31.57 11.64 6.58
C GLU A 42 -31.84 12.27 7.95
N ASN A 43 -32.02 11.49 9.02
CA ASN A 43 -32.30 12.02 10.35
C ASN A 43 -31.08 12.71 11.01
N ALA A 44 -29.86 12.34 10.60
CA ALA A 44 -28.63 12.89 11.15
C ALA A 44 -28.21 14.21 10.49
N VAL A 45 -28.69 14.49 9.27
CA VAL A 45 -28.44 15.77 8.57
C VAL A 45 -29.44 16.85 9.01
N GLU A 46 -30.63 16.47 9.45
CA GLU A 46 -31.63 17.42 10.00
C GLU A 46 -31.24 17.98 11.37
N SER A 47 -30.43 17.25 12.15
CA SER A 47 -29.96 17.67 13.48
C SER A 47 -28.47 18.04 13.48
N PRO A 48 -28.07 19.22 13.98
CA PRO A 48 -26.66 19.63 14.05
C PRO A 48 -25.81 18.67 14.90
N THR A 49 -26.41 17.98 15.88
CA THR A 49 -25.73 16.97 16.69
C THR A 49 -25.39 15.70 15.90
N GLY A 50 -26.29 15.27 15.00
CA GLY A 50 -26.09 14.08 14.15
C GLY A 50 -24.99 14.29 13.12
N THR A 51 -24.95 15.47 12.49
CA THR A 51 -23.93 15.82 11.50
C THR A 51 -22.52 15.87 12.14
N ASN A 52 -22.40 16.46 13.33
CA ASN A 52 -21.12 16.53 14.04
C ASN A 52 -20.58 15.14 14.45
N ALA A 53 -21.47 14.21 14.85
CA ALA A 53 -21.09 12.85 15.22
C ALA A 53 -20.63 12.00 14.01
N LEU A 54 -21.27 12.19 12.85
CA LEU A 54 -20.86 11.51 11.61
C LEU A 54 -19.51 12.05 11.11
N MET A 55 -19.31 13.37 11.17
CA MET A 55 -18.06 14.00 10.74
C MET A 55 -16.88 13.60 11.64
N SER A 56 -17.05 13.57 12.97
CA SER A 56 -15.99 13.17 13.91
C SER A 56 -15.57 11.72 13.72
N THR A 57 -16.53 10.81 13.55
CA THR A 57 -16.27 9.39 13.29
C THR A 57 -15.51 9.20 11.97
N GLY A 58 -15.90 9.94 10.91
CA GLY A 58 -15.21 9.90 9.63
C GLY A 58 -13.76 10.42 9.69
N ILE A 59 -13.47 11.41 10.54
CA ILE A 59 -12.11 11.94 10.73
C ILE A 59 -11.23 10.92 11.43
N ILE A 60 -11.73 10.26 12.48
CA ILE A 60 -10.98 9.25 13.25
C ILE A 60 -10.57 8.09 12.34
N VAL A 61 -11.53 7.54 11.59
CA VAL A 61 -11.26 6.45 10.62
C VAL A 61 -10.22 6.86 9.58
N ARG A 62 -10.34 8.07 9.03
CA ARG A 62 -9.37 8.59 8.05
C ARG A 62 -7.97 8.73 8.63
N PHE A 63 -7.85 9.16 9.88
CA PHE A 63 -6.56 9.32 10.54
C PHE A 63 -5.81 7.97 10.67
N TYR A 64 -6.50 6.92 11.12
CA TYR A 64 -5.92 5.58 11.21
C TYR A 64 -5.51 5.03 9.82
N ALA A 65 -6.35 5.23 8.80
CA ALA A 65 -6.07 4.81 7.44
C ALA A 65 -4.83 5.52 6.86
N LEU A 66 -4.72 6.84 7.07
CA LEU A 66 -3.57 7.65 6.63
C LEU A 66 -2.27 7.15 7.26
N PHE A 67 -2.27 6.87 8.57
CA PHE A 67 -1.09 6.39 9.27
C PHE A 67 -0.62 5.02 8.76
N SER A 68 -1.57 4.10 8.54
CA SER A 68 -1.29 2.76 8.00
C SER A 68 -0.68 2.81 6.58
N ILE A 69 -1.24 3.66 5.72
CA ILE A 69 -0.74 3.85 4.35
C ILE A 69 0.65 4.51 4.36
N LEU A 70 0.86 5.55 5.17
CA LEU A 70 2.17 6.20 5.30
C LEU A 70 3.25 5.24 5.80
N ALA A 71 2.92 4.40 6.78
CA ALA A 71 3.83 3.36 7.27
C ALA A 71 4.19 2.35 6.17
N SER A 72 3.21 1.95 5.35
CA SER A 72 3.42 1.02 4.23
C SER A 72 4.26 1.64 3.11
N MET A 73 3.95 2.88 2.71
CA MET A 73 4.70 3.63 1.69
C MET A 73 6.15 3.84 2.08
N THR A 74 6.41 4.16 3.36
CA THR A 74 7.78 4.34 3.87
C THR A 74 8.62 3.07 3.71
N ARG A 75 8.03 1.90 3.97
CA ARG A 75 8.72 0.60 3.79
C ARG A 75 8.99 0.30 2.31
N LEU A 76 8.05 0.61 1.42
CA LEU A 76 8.20 0.44 -0.03
C LEU A 76 9.31 1.35 -0.60
N ILE A 77 9.31 2.63 -0.22
CA ILE A 77 10.33 3.60 -0.66
C ILE A 77 11.71 3.19 -0.17
N TRP A 78 11.82 2.69 1.07
CA TRP A 78 13.08 2.17 1.59
C TRP A 78 13.55 0.92 0.84
N ALA A 79 12.66 -0.02 0.52
CA ALA A 79 13.00 -1.19 -0.29
C ALA A 79 13.47 -0.79 -1.70
N PHE A 80 12.79 0.13 -2.36
CA PHE A 80 13.22 0.67 -3.66
C PHE A 80 14.56 1.42 -3.59
N ALA A 81 14.80 2.18 -2.51
CA ALA A 81 16.08 2.85 -2.29
C ALA A 81 17.22 1.84 -2.09
N ARG A 82 16.96 0.71 -1.43
CA ARG A 82 17.93 -0.37 -1.23
C ARG A 82 18.29 -1.06 -2.56
N ASP A 83 17.33 -1.18 -3.47
CA ASP A 83 17.52 -1.80 -4.78
C ASP A 83 18.08 -0.81 -5.83
N ASN A 84 18.62 0.35 -5.41
CA ASN A 84 19.15 1.43 -6.27
C ASN A 84 18.15 2.01 -7.29
N GLY A 85 16.85 1.85 -7.07
CA GLY A 85 15.80 2.32 -7.99
C GLY A 85 15.51 3.83 -7.98
N LEU A 86 16.14 4.61 -7.09
CA LEU A 86 15.89 6.05 -6.94
C LEU A 86 17.13 6.87 -7.35
N PRO A 87 16.95 8.01 -8.04
CA PRO A 87 18.02 9.00 -8.18
C PRO A 87 18.39 9.47 -6.75
N PHE A 88 19.64 9.27 -6.34
CA PHE A 88 20.13 9.42 -4.96
C PHE A 88 19.75 8.32 -3.94
N SER A 89 19.68 7.05 -4.40
CA SER A 89 19.40 5.86 -3.58
C SER A 89 20.18 5.77 -2.25
N ARG A 90 21.49 6.07 -2.26
CA ARG A 90 22.37 5.98 -1.08
C ARG A 90 21.97 6.92 0.05
N PHE A 91 21.33 8.05 -0.24
CA PHE A 91 20.92 9.01 0.79
C PHE A 91 19.65 8.56 1.53
N PHE A 92 18.69 7.96 0.80
CA PHE A 92 17.40 7.51 1.32
C PHE A 92 17.41 6.10 1.91
N ALA A 93 18.36 5.25 1.49
CA ALA A 93 18.54 3.91 2.06
C ALA A 93 19.15 3.92 3.48
N LYS A 94 19.72 5.05 3.94
CA LYS A 94 20.39 5.15 5.24
C LYS A 94 19.37 5.12 6.39
N ILE A 95 19.42 4.05 7.19
CA ILE A 95 18.61 3.89 8.41
C ILE A 95 19.27 4.64 9.57
N SER A 96 18.47 5.34 10.38
CA SER A 96 18.95 5.96 11.62
C SER A 96 19.13 4.89 12.71
N PRO A 97 20.30 4.79 13.38
CA PRO A 97 20.59 3.74 14.35
C PRO A 97 19.72 3.81 15.62
N THR A 98 19.26 5.01 15.99
CA THR A 98 18.53 5.23 17.25
C THR A 98 17.08 4.77 17.19
N HIS A 99 16.41 4.93 16.04
CA HIS A 99 14.99 4.64 15.90
C HIS A 99 14.70 3.38 15.06
N LYS A 100 15.69 2.80 14.35
CA LYS A 100 15.52 1.67 13.41
C LYS A 100 14.47 1.90 12.31
N ILE A 101 14.02 3.15 12.11
CA ILE A 101 13.07 3.55 11.07
C ILE A 101 13.82 4.40 10.02
N PRO A 102 13.57 4.21 8.71
CA PRO A 102 14.14 5.06 7.67
C PRO A 102 13.46 6.45 7.64
N LEU A 103 13.86 7.34 8.55
CA LEU A 103 13.30 8.70 8.68
C LEU A 103 13.36 9.52 7.38
N ARG A 104 14.41 9.33 6.59
CA ARG A 104 14.58 10.03 5.30
C ARG A 104 13.56 9.56 4.25
N ALA A 105 13.26 8.26 4.21
CA ALA A 105 12.22 7.71 3.34
C ALA A 105 10.82 8.19 3.77
N LEU A 106 10.59 8.33 5.08
CA LEU A 106 9.34 8.88 5.62
C LEU A 106 9.14 10.36 5.21
N CYS A 107 10.20 11.17 5.26
CA CYS A 107 10.16 12.56 4.81
C CYS A 107 9.83 12.66 3.30
N LEU A 108 10.39 11.77 2.49
CA LEU A 108 10.09 11.70 1.05
C LEU A 108 8.63 11.29 0.81
N ALA A 109 8.16 10.25 1.51
CA ALA A 109 6.77 9.77 1.43
C ALA A 109 5.76 10.87 1.79
N THR A 110 5.99 11.57 2.91
CA THR A 110 5.14 12.66 3.37
C THR A 110 5.16 13.86 2.42
N THR A 111 6.32 14.19 1.85
CA THR A 111 6.43 15.27 0.84
C THR A 111 5.63 14.95 -0.43
N ILE A 112 5.71 13.72 -0.93
CA ILE A 112 4.92 13.28 -2.10
C ILE A 112 3.42 13.35 -1.79
N VAL A 113 3.01 12.84 -0.63
CA VAL A 113 1.60 12.88 -0.22
C VAL A 113 1.09 14.32 -0.09
N LEU A 114 1.89 15.23 0.47
CA LEU A 114 1.52 16.66 0.57
C LEU A 114 1.35 17.30 -0.81
N LEU A 115 2.24 17.03 -1.76
CA LEU A 115 2.08 17.50 -3.14
C LEU A 115 0.81 16.95 -3.79
N LEU A 116 0.52 15.66 -3.59
CA LEU A 116 -0.67 15.01 -4.12
C LEU A 116 -1.95 15.54 -3.47
N SER A 117 -1.92 15.83 -2.18
CA SER A 117 -3.03 16.47 -1.47
C SER A 117 -3.28 17.89 -1.98
N LEU A 118 -2.22 18.64 -2.33
CA LEU A 118 -2.36 19.97 -2.91
C LEU A 118 -3.02 19.93 -4.29
N ILE A 119 -2.68 18.93 -5.12
CA ILE A 119 -3.34 18.72 -6.41
C ILE A 119 -4.82 18.35 -6.26
N ASN A 120 -5.17 17.64 -5.18
CA ASN A 120 -6.56 17.28 -4.90
C ASN A 120 -7.45 18.48 -4.60
N ILE A 121 -6.88 19.56 -4.04
CA ILE A 121 -7.61 20.80 -3.77
C ILE A 121 -7.77 21.62 -5.05
N ALA A 122 -6.81 21.52 -5.99
CA ALA A 122 -6.78 22.35 -7.19
C ALA A 122 -7.73 21.88 -8.31
N SER A 123 -7.97 20.56 -8.48
CA SER A 123 -8.76 20.06 -9.61
C SER A 123 -9.41 18.69 -9.35
N THR A 124 -10.74 18.64 -9.38
CA THR A 124 -11.53 17.41 -9.21
C THR A 124 -11.38 16.41 -10.37
N THR A 125 -11.08 16.89 -11.57
CA THR A 125 -10.83 16.05 -12.76
C THR A 125 -9.50 15.31 -12.65
N LEU A 126 -8.44 15.97 -12.17
CA LEU A 126 -7.13 15.33 -11.94
C LEU A 126 -7.19 14.34 -10.78
N SER A 127 -7.86 14.70 -9.68
CA SER A 127 -8.10 13.79 -8.55
C SER A 127 -8.74 12.48 -8.99
N THR A 128 -9.84 12.57 -9.74
CA THR A 128 -10.59 11.38 -10.17
C THR A 128 -9.74 10.51 -11.10
N ARG A 129 -8.92 11.10 -11.97
CA ARG A 129 -8.02 10.33 -12.85
C ARG A 129 -6.89 9.64 -12.10
N LEU A 130 -6.32 10.28 -11.09
CA LEU A 130 -5.29 9.68 -10.25
C LEU A 130 -5.83 8.44 -9.51
N TYR A 131 -7.00 8.57 -8.86
CA TYR A 131 -7.61 7.45 -8.13
C TYR A 131 -7.96 6.25 -9.02
N LEU A 132 -8.43 6.50 -10.25
CA LEU A 132 -8.73 5.44 -11.22
C LEU A 132 -7.48 4.79 -11.83
N SER A 133 -6.34 5.48 -11.80
CA SER A 133 -5.08 4.96 -12.34
C SER A 133 -4.36 3.99 -11.39
N SER A 134 -4.52 4.14 -10.07
CA SER A 134 -3.89 3.27 -9.06
C SER A 134 -4.22 1.78 -9.24
N PRO A 135 -5.50 1.34 -9.33
CA PRO A 135 -5.81 -0.08 -9.53
C PRO A 135 -5.27 -0.61 -10.85
N ARG A 136 -5.27 0.22 -11.91
CA ARG A 136 -4.75 -0.16 -13.24
C ARG A 136 -3.27 -0.53 -13.20
N ASN A 137 -2.46 0.27 -12.52
CA ASN A 137 -1.02 -0.01 -12.38
C ASN A 137 -0.73 -1.29 -11.60
N VAL A 138 -1.53 -1.59 -10.57
CA VAL A 138 -1.39 -2.81 -9.78
C VAL A 138 -1.76 -4.05 -10.61
N SER A 139 -2.86 -4.00 -11.37
CA SER A 139 -3.28 -5.10 -12.24
C SER A 139 -2.24 -5.41 -13.34
N ILE A 140 -1.61 -4.38 -13.91
CA ILE A 140 -0.54 -4.54 -14.91
C ILE A 140 0.67 -5.25 -14.29
N LEU A 141 1.09 -4.85 -13.08
CA LEU A 141 2.23 -5.45 -12.40
C LEU A 141 2.01 -6.95 -12.13
N TYR A 142 0.79 -7.33 -11.74
CA TYR A 142 0.42 -8.74 -11.56
C TYR A 142 0.51 -9.50 -12.90
N LEU A 143 -0.10 -8.99 -13.97
CA LEU A 143 -0.07 -9.64 -15.29
C LEU A 143 1.33 -9.81 -15.86
N THR A 144 2.27 -8.89 -15.57
CA THR A 144 3.66 -9.00 -16.04
C THR A 144 4.49 -9.94 -15.16
N HIS A 145 4.27 -9.98 -13.85
CA HIS A 145 5.10 -10.78 -12.94
C HIS A 145 4.71 -12.26 -12.87
N TYR A 146 3.42 -12.62 -12.98
CA TYR A 146 2.98 -14.02 -12.97
C TYR A 146 3.65 -14.91 -14.06
N PRO A 147 3.70 -14.52 -15.35
CA PRO A 147 4.33 -15.34 -16.38
C PRO A 147 5.86 -15.44 -16.24
N SER A 148 6.53 -14.36 -15.82
CA SER A 148 7.98 -14.40 -15.57
C SER A 148 8.35 -15.33 -14.41
N LEU A 149 7.50 -15.42 -13.39
CA LEU A 149 7.70 -16.33 -12.26
C LEU A 149 7.44 -17.80 -12.66
N LEU A 150 6.42 -18.04 -13.47
CA LEU A 150 6.13 -19.37 -14.06
C LEU A 150 7.28 -19.87 -14.94
N LEU A 151 7.89 -18.99 -15.75
CA LEU A 151 9.05 -19.33 -16.58
C LEU A 151 10.28 -19.69 -15.73
N GLN A 152 10.52 -18.97 -14.63
CA GLN A 152 11.64 -19.28 -13.72
C GLN A 152 11.45 -20.61 -12.98
N ILE A 153 10.22 -20.93 -12.57
CA ILE A 153 9.90 -22.23 -11.96
C ILE A 153 10.02 -23.36 -12.99
N HIS A 154 9.55 -23.13 -14.22
CA HIS A 154 9.70 -24.10 -15.31
C HIS A 154 11.17 -24.34 -15.64
N SER A 155 11.99 -23.29 -15.79
CA SER A 155 13.43 -23.43 -16.02
C SER A 155 14.16 -24.11 -14.85
N ALA A 156 13.75 -23.84 -13.61
CA ALA A 156 14.32 -24.50 -12.42
C ALA A 156 13.94 -25.99 -12.34
N SER A 157 12.72 -26.36 -12.75
CA SER A 157 12.31 -27.76 -12.84
C SER A 157 13.07 -28.52 -13.93
N LEU A 158 13.40 -27.87 -15.05
CA LEU A 158 14.22 -28.45 -16.11
C LEU A 158 15.68 -28.64 -15.68
N GLN A 159 16.25 -27.70 -14.91
CA GLN A 159 17.62 -27.83 -14.38
C GLN A 159 17.74 -28.98 -13.36
N ASN A 160 16.76 -29.15 -12.48
CA ASN A 160 16.74 -30.29 -11.54
C ASN A 160 16.51 -31.65 -12.24
N CYS A 161 15.85 -31.68 -13.39
CA CYS A 161 15.64 -32.91 -14.16
C CYS A 161 16.89 -33.31 -14.98
N ALA A 162 17.77 -32.36 -15.28
CA ALA A 162 19.03 -32.60 -16.00
C ALA A 162 20.21 -33.01 -15.08
N THR A 163 20.01 -32.99 -13.75
CA THR A 163 21.03 -33.38 -12.75
C THR A 163 20.79 -34.75 -12.11
N ILE A 164 19.87 -35.56 -12.66
CA ILE A 164 19.59 -36.95 -12.27
C ILE A 164 20.06 -37.89 -13.37
#